data_AF-A0A246BCF1-F1
#
_entry.id   AF-A0A246BCF1-F1
#
_cell.length_a   1.000
_cell.length_b   1.000
_cell.length_c   1.000
_cell.angle_alpha   90.00
_cell.angle_beta   90.00
_cell.angle_gamma   90.00
#
_symmetry.space_group_name_H-M   'P 1'
#
loop_
_entity.id
_entity.type
_entity.pdbx_description
1 polymer ?
#
loop_
_entity_poly.entity_id
_entity_poly.type
_entity_poly.pdbx_seq_one_letter_code
_entity_poly.pdbx_strand_id
1 'polypeptide(L)'
;MKKIALITFIILLIDQISKFYIKTTFQLGESVDILPGFKLTFVENPGMAYGFHFGGLIGKYFLVIVRIFLIGGMVYLFRKWLKEGASNYLIIPMAMIFAGAIGNLIDGMFYGMIFDSGTVFDESVNRWIDYGGISKVVPFGEGYSHFMKGCVVDMLHFPLVDWWVPESWPLIGGKHIEFFKYIFNVADSAITVGGILLLIFRKKAFPDGFEL
;
A
#
# COMPACT_ATOMS: atom_id res chain seq x y z
N MET A 1 7.20 21.53 9.78
CA MET A 1 5.80 21.32 9.34
C MET A 1 5.61 21.50 7.83
N LYS A 2 5.92 22.66 7.22
CA LYS A 2 5.69 22.91 5.78
C LYS A 2 6.22 21.80 4.84
N LYS A 3 7.48 21.38 5.03
CA LYS A 3 8.11 20.31 4.23
C LYS A 3 7.39 18.95 4.35
N ILE A 4 7.06 18.55 5.58
CA ILE A 4 6.33 17.30 5.85
C ILE A 4 4.96 17.34 5.15
N ALA A 5 4.23 18.45 5.30
CA ALA A 5 2.93 18.62 4.67
C ALA A 5 3.02 18.58 3.15
N LEU A 6 4.02 19.23 2.54
CA LEU A 6 4.23 19.21 1.09
C LEU A 6 4.53 17.81 0.57
N ILE A 7 5.48 17.09 1.20
CA ILE A 7 5.82 15.70 0.82
C ILE A 7 4.58 14.81 0.94
N THR A 8 3.87 14.94 2.07
CA THR A 8 2.65 14.16 2.33
C THR A 8 1.59 14.43 1.29
N PHE A 9 1.33 15.71 0.98
CA PHE A 9 0.35 16.12 -0.01
C PHE A 9 0.67 15.57 -1.41
N ILE A 10 1.91 15.70 -1.87
CA ILE A 10 2.31 15.22 -3.21
C ILE A 10 2.15 13.70 -3.32
N ILE A 11 2.63 12.95 -2.32
CA ILE A 11 2.54 11.48 -2.35
C ILE A 11 1.07 11.05 -2.31
N LEU A 12 0.25 11.64 -1.43
CA LEU A 12 -1.18 11.33 -1.35
C LEU A 12 -1.92 11.69 -2.63
N LEU A 13 -1.57 12.81 -3.28
CA LEU A 13 -2.18 13.22 -4.53
C LEU A 13 -1.91 12.19 -5.63
N ILE A 14 -0.65 11.75 -5.78
CA ILE A 14 -0.28 10.74 -6.79
C ILE A 14 -0.93 9.40 -6.45
N ASP A 15 -0.87 8.97 -5.18
CA ASP A 15 -1.46 7.72 -4.71
C ASP A 15 -2.96 7.67 -5.00
N GLN A 16 -3.73 8.64 -4.50
CA GLN A 16 -5.19 8.62 -4.62
C GLN A 16 -5.65 8.83 -6.07
N ILE A 17 -4.98 9.66 -6.88
CA ILE A 17 -5.30 9.78 -8.31
C ILE A 17 -5.07 8.44 -9.01
N SER A 18 -3.92 7.79 -8.77
CA SER A 18 -3.60 6.52 -9.41
C SER A 18 -4.60 5.42 -9.03
N LYS A 19 -5.00 5.35 -7.75
CA LYS A 19 -5.96 4.38 -7.25
C LYS A 19 -7.36 4.59 -7.81
N PHE A 20 -7.84 5.84 -7.83
CA PHE A 20 -9.11 6.18 -8.47
C PHE A 20 -9.11 5.82 -9.95
N TYR A 21 -8.04 6.16 -10.68
CA TYR A 21 -7.91 5.82 -12.09
C TYR A 21 -8.00 4.31 -12.33
N ILE A 22 -7.23 3.51 -11.59
CA ILE A 22 -7.24 2.05 -11.70
C ILE A 22 -8.62 1.50 -11.37
N LYS A 23 -9.21 1.90 -10.23
CA LYS A 23 -10.50 1.42 -9.74
C LYS A 23 -11.67 1.70 -10.71
N THR A 24 -11.57 2.77 -11.51
CA THR A 24 -12.63 3.23 -12.43
C THR A 24 -12.38 2.93 -13.89
N THR A 25 -11.24 2.31 -14.23
CA THR A 25 -10.87 2.01 -15.63
C THR A 25 -10.55 0.53 -15.85
N PHE A 26 -10.11 -0.17 -14.81
CA PHE A 26 -9.69 -1.58 -14.89
C PHE A 26 -10.74 -2.50 -14.28
N GLN A 27 -10.85 -3.70 -14.84
CA GLN A 27 -11.51 -4.82 -14.19
C GLN A 27 -10.57 -5.44 -13.15
N LEU A 28 -11.12 -5.98 -12.06
CA LEU A 28 -10.31 -6.64 -11.05
C LEU A 28 -9.54 -7.82 -11.68
N GLY A 29 -8.23 -7.87 -11.46
CA GLY A 29 -7.33 -8.86 -12.08
C GLY A 29 -6.85 -8.49 -13.49
N GLU A 30 -7.34 -7.42 -14.10
CA GLU A 30 -6.87 -6.94 -15.40
C GLU A 30 -5.40 -6.49 -15.30
N SER A 31 -4.61 -6.86 -16.31
CA SER A 31 -3.18 -6.55 -16.40
C SER A 31 -2.85 -5.97 -17.77
N VAL A 32 -2.20 -4.80 -17.79
CA VAL A 32 -1.76 -4.10 -19.01
C VAL A 32 -0.25 -3.89 -18.94
N ASP A 33 0.45 -4.34 -19.98
CA ASP A 33 1.88 -4.10 -20.15
C ASP A 33 2.14 -2.62 -20.48
N ILE A 34 2.98 -1.96 -19.67
CA ILE A 34 3.39 -0.56 -19.92
C ILE A 34 4.75 -0.52 -20.60
N LEU A 35 5.70 -1.31 -20.10
CA LEU A 35 7.07 -1.43 -20.59
C LEU A 35 7.52 -2.90 -20.41
N PRO A 36 8.58 -3.36 -21.10
CA PRO A 36 9.21 -4.63 -20.75
C PRO A 36 9.58 -4.70 -19.26
N GLY A 37 8.98 -5.66 -18.54
CA GLY A 37 9.20 -5.85 -17.09
C GLY A 37 8.36 -4.95 -16.17
N PHE A 38 7.43 -4.15 -16.69
CA PHE A 38 6.52 -3.33 -15.89
C PHE A 38 5.08 -3.38 -16.42
N LYS A 39 4.15 -3.75 -15.54
CA LYS A 39 2.72 -3.85 -15.81
C LYS A 39 1.92 -3.02 -14.81
N LEU A 40 0.75 -2.55 -15.25
CA LEU A 40 -0.33 -2.16 -14.34
C LEU A 40 -1.26 -3.35 -14.17
N THR A 41 -1.37 -3.88 -12.96
CA THR A 41 -2.24 -5.02 -12.65
C THR A 41 -3.16 -4.66 -11.50
N PHE A 42 -4.48 -4.60 -11.73
CA PHE A 42 -5.40 -4.18 -10.69
C PHE A 42 -5.69 -5.31 -9.70
N VAL A 43 -5.33 -5.10 -8.44
CA VAL A 43 -5.69 -5.95 -7.31
C VAL A 43 -6.28 -5.13 -6.18
N GLU A 44 -7.28 -5.70 -5.49
CA GLU A 44 -7.76 -5.16 -4.24
C GLU A 44 -7.24 -5.97 -3.06
N ASN A 45 -6.58 -5.29 -2.15
CA ASN A 45 -5.97 -5.88 -0.98
C ASN A 45 -6.78 -5.52 0.28
N PRO A 46 -7.57 -6.45 0.84
CA PRO A 46 -8.30 -6.20 2.06
C PRO A 46 -7.40 -6.07 3.30
N GLY A 47 -6.11 -6.36 3.20
CA GLY A 47 -5.19 -6.48 4.35
C GLY A 47 -4.50 -7.84 4.39
N MET A 48 -4.31 -8.46 3.23
CA MET A 48 -3.53 -9.67 3.04
C MET A 48 -2.10 -9.28 2.69
N ALA A 49 -1.13 -9.89 3.36
CA ALA A 49 0.28 -9.75 3.00
C ALA A 49 0.84 -11.16 2.82
N TYR A 50 1.48 -11.42 1.67
CA TYR A 50 2.18 -12.68 1.39
C TYR A 50 1.30 -13.95 1.56
N GLY A 51 0.00 -13.86 1.25
CA GLY A 51 -0.95 -14.98 1.41
C GLY A 51 -1.44 -15.21 2.85
N PHE A 52 -1.02 -14.39 3.81
CA PHE A 52 -1.51 -14.44 5.18
C PHE A 52 -2.79 -13.59 5.31
N HIS A 53 -3.90 -14.24 5.65
CA HIS A 53 -5.17 -13.57 5.90
C HIS A 53 -5.23 -13.10 7.37
N PHE A 54 -5.24 -11.79 7.59
CA PHE A 54 -5.58 -11.25 8.91
C PHE A 54 -7.09 -11.40 9.14
N GLY A 55 -7.52 -12.53 9.68
CA GLY A 55 -8.74 -12.72 10.47
C GLY A 55 -10.07 -12.13 9.94
N GLY A 56 -10.30 -12.11 8.62
CA GLY A 56 -11.53 -11.59 8.01
C GLY A 56 -11.80 -10.12 8.37
N LEU A 57 -13.05 -9.79 8.73
CA LEU A 57 -13.41 -8.42 9.13
C LEU A 57 -12.74 -7.94 10.42
N ILE A 58 -12.49 -8.84 11.39
CA ILE A 58 -11.83 -8.46 12.64
C ILE A 58 -10.41 -7.99 12.37
N GLY A 59 -9.66 -8.75 11.56
CA GLY A 59 -8.31 -8.35 11.17
C GLY A 59 -8.31 -7.10 10.31
N LYS A 60 -9.32 -6.91 9.45
CA LYS A 60 -9.52 -5.64 8.72
C LYS A 60 -9.60 -4.44 9.67
N TYR A 61 -10.50 -4.48 10.65
CA TYR A 61 -10.64 -3.39 11.62
C TYR A 61 -9.37 -3.17 12.42
N PHE A 62 -8.73 -4.26 12.87
CA PHE A 62 -7.46 -4.18 13.59
C PHE A 62 -6.39 -3.45 12.78
N LEU A 63 -6.21 -3.78 11.50
CA LEU A 63 -5.23 -3.12 10.62
C LEU A 63 -5.49 -1.63 10.48
N VAL A 64 -6.77 -1.23 10.30
CA VAL A 64 -7.15 0.19 10.21
C VAL A 64 -6.87 0.91 11.53
N ILE A 65 -7.27 0.33 12.66
CA ILE A 65 -7.06 0.91 14.00
C ILE A 65 -5.57 1.08 14.29
N VAL A 66 -4.75 0.05 14.03
CA VAL A 66 -3.29 0.12 14.21
C VAL A 66 -2.70 1.24 13.34
N ARG A 67 -3.11 1.36 12.07
CA ARG A 67 -2.65 2.45 11.20
C ARG A 67 -3.00 3.83 11.77
N ILE A 68 -4.21 4.01 12.31
CA ILE A 68 -4.62 5.27 12.96
C ILE A 68 -3.70 5.58 14.14
N PHE A 69 -3.41 4.62 15.01
CA PHE A 69 -2.50 4.81 16.14
C PHE A 69 -1.07 5.13 15.70
N LEU A 70 -0.55 4.42 14.69
CA LEU A 70 0.80 4.68 14.14
C LEU A 70 0.90 6.09 13.56
N ILE A 71 -0.10 6.51 12.76
CA ILE A 71 -0.17 7.87 12.19
C ILE A 71 -0.24 8.92 13.30
N GLY A 72 -1.07 8.71 14.33
CA GLY A 72 -1.15 9.58 15.50
C GLY A 72 0.20 9.69 16.24
N GLY A 73 0.88 8.56 16.45
CA GLY A 73 2.23 8.51 17.00
C GLY A 73 3.25 9.27 16.16
N MET A 74 3.20 9.13 14.82
CA MET A 74 4.08 9.87 13.92
C MET A 74 3.86 11.38 13.97
N VAL A 75 2.61 11.85 14.11
CA VAL A 75 2.32 13.28 14.30
C VAL A 75 2.98 13.81 15.58
N TYR A 76 2.90 13.05 16.68
CA TYR A 76 3.59 13.38 17.92
C TYR A 76 5.12 13.42 17.73
N LEU A 77 5.70 12.39 17.10
CA LEU A 77 7.14 12.31 16.85
C LEU A 77 7.64 13.46 15.95
N PHE A 78 6.89 13.84 14.91
CA PHE A 78 7.26 14.99 14.10
C PHE A 78 7.31 16.29 14.90
N ARG A 79 6.38 16.50 15.85
CA ARG A 79 6.42 17.67 16.72
C ARG A 79 7.66 17.66 17.61
N LYS A 80 8.02 16.50 18.16
CA LYS A 80 9.23 16.31 18.96
C LYS A 80 10.49 16.59 18.13
N TRP A 81 10.67 15.87 17.02
CA TRP A 81 11.85 15.98 16.17
C TRP A 81 12.05 17.35 15.55
N LEU A 82 10.97 18.05 15.19
CA LEU A 82 11.10 19.42 14.68
C LEU A 82 11.55 20.42 15.76
N LYS A 83 11.16 20.21 17.03
CA LYS A 83 11.64 21.04 18.16
C LYS A 83 13.11 20.75 18.46
N GLU A 84 13.52 19.49 18.36
CA GLU A 84 14.90 19.04 18.57
C GLU A 84 15.83 19.36 17.39
N GLY A 85 15.33 19.99 16.33
CA GLY A 85 16.15 20.37 15.17
C GLY A 85 16.61 19.17 14.35
N ALA A 86 15.84 18.07 14.34
CA ALA A 86 16.20 16.84 13.65
C ALA A 86 16.51 17.05 12.16
N SER A 87 17.46 16.26 11.66
CA SER A 87 17.98 16.41 10.30
C SER A 87 16.93 16.07 9.24
N ASN A 88 17.07 16.65 8.05
CA ASN A 88 16.21 16.28 6.91
C ASN A 88 16.38 14.81 6.51
N TYR A 89 17.49 14.16 6.86
CA TYR A 89 17.72 12.73 6.65
C TYR A 89 16.82 11.85 7.50
N LEU A 90 16.24 12.38 8.59
CA LEU A 90 15.16 11.75 9.35
C LEU A 90 13.78 12.22 8.88
N ILE A 91 13.59 13.54 8.78
CA ILE A 91 12.27 14.13 8.55
C ILE A 91 11.68 13.77 7.17
N ILE A 92 12.50 13.79 6.12
CA ILE A 92 12.01 13.52 4.75
C ILE A 92 11.56 12.06 4.62
N PRO A 93 12.39 11.04 4.95
CA PRO A 93 11.96 9.65 4.83
C PRO A 93 10.77 9.30 5.73
N MET A 94 10.74 9.83 6.97
CA MET A 94 9.59 9.64 7.86
C MET A 94 8.32 10.28 7.29
N ALA A 95 8.41 11.42 6.61
CA ALA A 95 7.27 12.03 5.93
C ALA A 95 6.77 11.17 4.75
N MET A 96 7.65 10.46 4.05
CA MET A 96 7.25 9.52 2.99
C MET A 96 6.50 8.32 3.57
N ILE A 97 7.03 7.72 4.65
CA ILE A 97 6.37 6.62 5.38
C ILE A 97 4.99 7.07 5.88
N PHE A 98 4.92 8.30 6.43
CA PHE A 98 3.69 8.88 6.93
C PHE A 98 2.64 9.04 5.83
N ALA A 99 3.07 9.55 4.68
CA ALA A 99 2.20 9.75 3.53
C ALA A 99 1.64 8.42 3.00
N GLY A 100 2.50 7.39 2.87
CA GLY A 100 2.05 6.07 2.45
C GLY A 100 1.10 5.42 3.46
N ALA A 101 1.37 5.56 4.76
CA ALA A 101 0.48 5.07 5.80
C ALA A 101 -0.91 5.73 5.71
N ILE A 102 -0.97 7.05 5.47
CA ILE A 102 -2.24 7.77 5.28
C ILE A 102 -2.94 7.31 4.00
N GLY A 103 -2.23 7.15 2.89
CA GLY A 103 -2.83 6.73 1.61
C GLY A 103 -3.57 5.40 1.76
N ASN A 104 -2.89 4.38 2.28
CA ASN A 104 -3.52 3.08 2.53
C ASN A 104 -4.57 3.09 3.66
N LEU A 105 -4.53 4.09 4.56
CA LEU A 105 -5.58 4.29 5.55
C LEU A 105 -6.85 4.85 4.91
N ILE A 106 -6.72 5.80 3.98
CA ILE A 106 -7.86 6.41 3.26
C ILE A 106 -8.66 5.32 2.55
N ASP A 107 -7.98 4.45 1.80
CA ASP A 107 -8.63 3.34 1.10
C ASP A 107 -9.40 2.44 2.08
N GLY A 108 -8.71 2.02 3.14
CA GLY A 108 -9.25 1.13 4.17
C GLY A 108 -10.49 1.71 4.85
N MET A 109 -10.50 3.02 5.11
CA MET A 109 -11.59 3.71 5.78
C MET A 109 -12.76 4.04 4.86
N PHE A 110 -12.49 4.47 3.62
CA PHE A 110 -13.47 5.19 2.82
C PHE A 110 -13.86 4.54 1.50
N TYR A 111 -13.03 3.68 0.89
CA TYR A 111 -13.33 3.19 -0.47
C TYR A 111 -14.60 2.33 -0.53
N GLY A 112 -14.92 1.61 0.56
CA GLY A 112 -16.20 0.91 0.71
C GLY A 112 -17.42 1.82 0.55
N MET A 113 -17.30 3.11 0.86
CA MET A 113 -18.40 4.08 0.83
C MET A 113 -18.43 4.95 -0.43
N ILE A 114 -17.44 4.82 -1.32
CA ILE A 114 -17.23 5.71 -2.48
C ILE A 114 -17.52 4.99 -3.80
N PHE A 115 -17.24 3.69 -3.85
CA PHE A 115 -17.33 2.89 -5.08
C PHE A 115 -18.54 1.97 -5.03
N ASP A 116 -19.21 1.75 -6.17
CA ASP A 116 -20.39 0.88 -6.27
C ASP A 116 -20.09 -0.62 -6.10
N SER A 117 -18.84 -1.01 -6.32
CA SER A 117 -18.41 -2.40 -6.33
C SER A 117 -16.98 -2.52 -5.81
N GLY A 118 -16.67 -3.63 -5.17
CA GLY A 118 -15.40 -3.89 -4.53
C GLY A 118 -15.41 -5.23 -3.82
N THR A 119 -14.22 -5.68 -3.45
CA THR A 119 -13.98 -6.94 -2.77
C THR A 119 -14.56 -6.85 -1.36
N VAL A 120 -15.43 -7.79 -0.99
CA VAL A 120 -16.15 -7.81 0.29
C VAL A 120 -15.89 -9.10 1.04
N PHE A 121 -15.92 -9.04 2.38
CA PHE A 121 -15.86 -10.24 3.19
C PHE A 121 -17.25 -10.84 3.36
N ASP A 122 -17.41 -12.10 2.96
CA ASP A 122 -18.63 -12.87 3.16
C ASP A 122 -18.48 -13.79 4.38
N GLU A 123 -19.26 -13.50 5.42
CA GLU A 123 -19.24 -14.24 6.69
C GLU A 123 -19.80 -15.67 6.55
N SER A 124 -20.67 -15.93 5.58
CA SER A 124 -21.29 -17.25 5.38
C SER A 124 -20.29 -18.29 4.87
N VAL A 125 -19.31 -17.84 4.08
CA VAL A 125 -18.25 -18.67 3.48
C VAL A 125 -16.86 -18.34 4.03
N ASN A 126 -16.78 -17.41 4.99
CA ASN A 126 -15.57 -16.99 5.70
C ASN A 126 -14.39 -16.64 4.78
N ARG A 127 -14.68 -15.90 3.70
CA ARG A 127 -13.66 -15.50 2.70
C ARG A 127 -13.99 -14.15 2.07
N TRP A 128 -12.96 -13.53 1.48
CA TRP A 128 -13.13 -12.36 0.63
C TRP A 128 -13.65 -12.79 -0.74
N ILE A 129 -14.64 -12.06 -1.24
CA ILE A 129 -15.33 -12.28 -2.50
C ILE A 129 -15.07 -11.09 -3.40
N ASP A 130 -14.48 -11.39 -4.54
CA ASP A 130 -14.17 -10.46 -5.60
C ASP A 130 -15.44 -10.10 -6.40
N TYR A 131 -15.33 -9.04 -7.20
CA TYR A 131 -16.42 -8.55 -8.04
C TYR A 131 -16.00 -8.54 -9.52
N GLY A 132 -17.00 -8.51 -10.41
CA GLY A 132 -16.78 -8.40 -11.86
C GLY A 132 -17.09 -7.00 -12.38
N GLY A 133 -16.43 -6.64 -13.49
CA GLY A 133 -16.65 -5.36 -14.18
C GLY A 133 -15.82 -4.20 -13.62
N ILE A 134 -16.11 -3.00 -14.14
CA ILE A 134 -15.43 -1.76 -13.78
C ILE A 134 -16.28 -1.01 -12.76
N SER A 135 -15.67 -0.59 -11.65
CA SER A 135 -16.38 0.14 -10.60
C SER A 135 -16.60 1.60 -10.96
N LYS A 136 -17.67 2.19 -10.41
CA LYS A 136 -18.04 3.59 -10.56
C LYS A 136 -18.08 4.29 -9.22
N VAL A 137 -17.83 5.60 -9.25
CA VAL A 137 -18.03 6.47 -8.09
C VAL A 137 -19.52 6.70 -7.88
N VAL A 138 -19.96 6.55 -6.64
CA VAL A 138 -21.34 6.78 -6.19
C VAL A 138 -21.36 7.86 -5.10
N PRO A 139 -22.53 8.43 -4.77
CA PRO A 139 -22.64 9.32 -3.61
C PRO A 139 -22.05 8.68 -2.35
N PHE A 140 -21.37 9.49 -1.55
CA PHE A 140 -20.68 9.01 -0.35
C PHE A 140 -21.67 8.33 0.61
N GLY A 141 -21.38 7.09 0.97
CA GLY A 141 -22.23 6.26 1.83
C GLY A 141 -23.14 5.28 1.07
N GLU A 142 -23.25 5.41 -0.26
CA GLU A 142 -23.98 4.49 -1.14
C GLU A 142 -23.06 3.46 -1.81
N GLY A 143 -21.80 3.38 -1.39
CA GLY A 143 -20.83 2.42 -1.91
C GLY A 143 -21.15 0.96 -1.55
N TYR A 144 -20.31 0.05 -2.05
CA TYR A 144 -20.44 -1.40 -1.91
C TYR A 144 -20.34 -1.90 -0.45
N SER A 145 -19.85 -1.06 0.46
CA SER A 145 -19.66 -1.41 1.87
C SER A 145 -19.69 -0.18 2.79
N HIS A 146 -19.25 -0.37 4.03
CA HIS A 146 -19.28 0.64 5.06
C HIS A 146 -17.88 1.14 5.42
N PHE A 147 -17.85 2.14 6.31
CA PHE A 147 -16.65 2.66 6.91
C PHE A 147 -15.72 1.55 7.44
N MET A 148 -14.41 1.70 7.20
CA MET A 148 -13.35 0.75 7.59
C MET A 148 -13.38 -0.63 6.90
N LYS A 149 -14.25 -0.84 5.91
CA LYS A 149 -14.33 -2.08 5.12
C LYS A 149 -13.79 -1.96 3.70
N GLY A 150 -13.24 -0.81 3.31
CA GLY A 150 -12.68 -0.60 1.97
C GLY A 150 -11.40 -1.41 1.74
N CYS A 151 -11.11 -1.82 0.50
CA CYS A 151 -9.86 -2.50 0.15
C CYS A 151 -8.81 -1.51 -0.35
N VAL A 152 -7.54 -1.80 -0.09
CA VAL A 152 -6.42 -1.04 -0.66
C VAL A 152 -6.32 -1.38 -2.14
N VAL A 153 -6.15 -0.37 -3.00
CA VAL A 153 -5.99 -0.59 -4.44
C VAL A 153 -4.52 -0.67 -4.78
N ASP A 154 -4.09 -1.82 -5.30
CA ASP A 154 -2.73 -2.11 -5.74
C ASP A 154 -2.68 -2.18 -7.28
N MET A 155 -1.59 -1.68 -7.87
CA MET A 155 -1.48 -1.58 -9.32
C MET A 155 -0.08 -1.80 -9.92
N LEU A 156 0.99 -1.47 -9.20
CA LEU A 156 2.35 -1.50 -9.71
C LEU A 156 2.87 -2.94 -9.65
N HIS A 157 3.15 -3.53 -10.80
CA HIS A 157 3.58 -4.92 -10.91
C HIS A 157 4.87 -5.02 -11.76
N PHE A 158 5.93 -5.58 -11.17
CA PHE A 158 7.23 -5.77 -11.81
C PHE A 158 7.63 -7.25 -11.80
N PRO A 159 7.09 -8.10 -12.69
CA PRO A 159 7.49 -9.50 -12.77
C PRO A 159 8.88 -9.60 -13.39
N LEU A 160 9.93 -9.34 -12.59
CA LEU A 160 11.31 -9.21 -13.06
C LEU A 160 11.94 -10.55 -13.47
N VAL A 161 11.53 -11.64 -12.82
CA VAL A 161 11.96 -12.98 -13.20
C VAL A 161 10.73 -13.87 -13.22
N ASP A 162 10.44 -14.40 -14.38
CA ASP A 162 9.41 -15.42 -14.61
C ASP A 162 10.00 -16.35 -15.68
N TRP A 163 10.54 -17.48 -15.24
CA TRP A 163 11.20 -18.41 -16.15
C TRP A 163 11.13 -19.85 -15.64
N TRP A 164 11.14 -20.77 -16.61
CA TRP A 164 11.30 -22.19 -16.35
C TRP A 164 12.78 -22.55 -16.35
N VAL A 165 13.22 -23.15 -15.25
CA VAL A 165 14.59 -23.61 -15.12
C VAL A 165 14.83 -24.79 -16.06
N PRO A 166 15.88 -24.77 -16.91
CA PRO A 166 16.25 -25.90 -17.75
C PRO A 166 16.40 -27.19 -16.95
N GLU A 167 15.87 -28.30 -17.48
CA GLU A 167 15.92 -29.60 -16.81
C GLU A 167 17.36 -30.05 -16.46
N SER A 168 18.34 -29.59 -17.23
CA SER A 168 19.76 -29.91 -17.04
C SER A 168 20.39 -29.31 -15.78
N TRP A 169 19.71 -28.40 -15.07
CA TRP A 169 20.31 -27.73 -13.91
C TRP A 169 20.14 -28.58 -12.63
N PRO A 170 21.24 -28.89 -11.92
CA PRO A 170 21.16 -29.69 -10.70
C PRO A 170 20.32 -28.96 -9.63
N LEU A 171 19.56 -29.74 -8.85
CA LEU A 171 18.73 -29.31 -7.70
C LEU A 171 17.43 -28.53 -8.01
N ILE A 172 17.39 -27.76 -9.10
CA ILE A 172 16.25 -26.87 -9.43
C ILE A 172 15.73 -27.01 -10.86
N GLY A 173 16.28 -27.94 -11.66
CA GLY A 173 15.79 -28.27 -13.00
C GLY A 173 14.29 -28.54 -13.05
N GLY A 174 13.60 -27.96 -14.03
CA GLY A 174 12.16 -28.11 -14.22
C GLY A 174 11.29 -27.30 -13.26
N LYS A 175 11.88 -26.52 -12.34
CA LYS A 175 11.10 -25.61 -11.47
C LYS A 175 10.80 -24.31 -12.19
N HIS A 176 9.59 -23.80 -12.00
CA HIS A 176 9.22 -22.44 -12.36
C HIS A 176 9.70 -21.49 -11.25
N ILE A 177 10.49 -20.48 -11.61
CA ILE A 177 11.00 -19.47 -10.68
C ILE A 177 10.35 -18.13 -11.01
N GLU A 178 9.64 -17.61 -10.02
CA GLU A 178 9.09 -16.26 -10.01
C GLU A 178 9.85 -15.41 -8.98
N PHE A 179 10.41 -14.28 -9.39
CA PHE A 179 10.98 -13.27 -8.49
C PHE A 179 10.22 -11.94 -8.64
N PHE A 180 9.79 -11.40 -7.50
CA PHE A 180 9.12 -10.11 -7.36
C PHE A 180 7.71 -10.03 -8.00
N LYS A 181 6.87 -11.04 -7.76
CA LYS A 181 5.44 -11.05 -8.18
C LYS A 181 4.51 -10.15 -7.36
N TYR A 182 5.05 -9.25 -6.55
CA TYR A 182 4.25 -8.42 -5.66
C TYR A 182 3.64 -7.28 -6.45
N ILE A 183 2.36 -7.04 -6.21
CA ILE A 183 1.61 -5.91 -6.72
C ILE A 183 1.41 -4.97 -5.54
N PHE A 184 1.77 -3.71 -5.72
CA PHE A 184 1.75 -2.69 -4.67
C PHE A 184 1.33 -1.35 -5.25
N ASN A 185 1.23 -0.32 -4.42
CA ASN A 185 0.84 1.01 -4.87
C ASN A 185 1.90 2.09 -4.57
N VAL A 186 1.54 3.34 -4.86
CA VAL A 186 2.42 4.50 -4.63
C VAL A 186 2.66 4.72 -3.13
N ALA A 187 1.66 4.51 -2.29
CA ALA A 187 1.81 4.56 -0.84
C ALA A 187 2.82 3.51 -0.31
N ASP A 188 2.76 2.26 -0.78
CA ASP A 188 3.73 1.22 -0.40
C ASP A 188 5.14 1.53 -0.90
N SER A 189 5.24 2.10 -2.10
CA SER A 189 6.49 2.60 -2.67
C SER A 189 7.10 3.69 -1.78
N ALA A 190 6.29 4.63 -1.31
CA ALA A 190 6.72 5.70 -0.42
C ALA A 190 7.21 5.17 0.94
N ILE A 191 6.53 4.19 1.52
CA ILE A 191 6.95 3.50 2.75
C ILE A 191 8.31 2.81 2.53
N THR A 192 8.42 2.03 1.46
CA THR A 192 9.64 1.26 1.13
C THR A 192 10.83 2.18 0.89
N VAL A 193 10.68 3.21 0.03
CA VAL A 193 11.75 4.16 -0.26
C VAL A 193 12.11 4.96 0.99
N GLY A 194 11.13 5.40 1.79
CA GLY A 194 11.40 6.04 3.08
C GLY A 194 12.22 5.14 4.01
N GLY A 195 11.85 3.87 4.15
CA GLY A 195 12.62 2.89 4.93
C GLY A 195 14.06 2.74 4.43
N ILE A 196 14.25 2.56 3.12
CA ILE A 196 15.58 2.45 2.50
C ILE A 196 16.42 3.70 2.74
N LEU A 197 15.84 4.90 2.59
CA LEU A 197 16.54 6.16 2.85
C LEU A 197 16.99 6.28 4.31
N LEU A 198 16.18 5.85 5.27
CA LEU A 198 16.58 5.82 6.69
C LEU A 198 17.73 4.85 6.92
N LEU A 199 17.74 3.70 6.26
CA LEU A 199 18.82 2.72 6.38
C LEU A 199 20.12 3.25 5.78
N ILE A 200 20.08 3.81 4.57
CA ILE A 200 21.25 4.38 3.88
C ILE A 200 21.82 5.56 4.66
N PHE A 201 20.95 6.48 5.11
CA PHE A 201 21.37 7.70 5.81
C PHE A 201 21.31 7.58 7.33
N ARG A 202 21.30 6.37 7.89
CA ARG A 202 21.14 6.12 9.33
C ARG A 202 22.03 7.00 10.20
N LYS A 203 23.32 7.10 9.89
CA LYS A 203 24.30 7.91 10.65
C LYS A 203 24.01 9.42 10.60
N LYS A 204 23.35 9.91 9.56
CA LYS A 204 22.94 11.32 9.42
C LYS A 204 21.55 11.58 9.99
N ALA A 205 20.68 10.57 9.96
CA ALA A 205 19.36 10.61 10.58
C ALA A 205 19.46 10.59 12.11
N PHE A 206 20.41 9.80 12.65
CA PHE A 206 20.66 9.62 14.07
C PHE A 206 22.16 9.81 14.38
N PRO A 207 22.66 11.06 14.43
CA PRO A 207 24.07 11.35 14.65
C PRO A 207 24.57 10.88 16.03
N ASP A 208 23.72 10.96 17.06
CA ASP A 208 24.04 10.53 18.42
C ASP A 208 23.72 9.04 18.68
N GLY A 209 23.38 8.28 17.63
CA GLY A 209 22.95 6.89 17.73
C GLY A 209 21.47 6.71 18.08
N PHE A 210 21.03 5.46 18.09
CA PHE A 210 19.72 5.07 18.66
C PHE A 210 19.92 4.85 20.15
N GLU A 211 19.93 5.91 20.95
CA GLU A 211 19.62 5.74 22.37
C GLU A 211 18.11 5.61 22.48
N LEU A 212 17.64 4.35 22.58
CA LEU A 212 16.26 3.98 22.85
C LEU A 212 15.92 4.25 24.31
#